data_AF-A0AAE0E7D2-F1
#
_entry.id   AF-A0AAE0E7D2-F1
#
_cell.length_a   1.000
_cell.length_b   1.000
_cell.length_c   1.000
_cell.angle_alpha   90.00
_cell.angle_beta   90.00
_cell.angle_gamma   90.00
#
_symmetry.space_group_name_H-M   'P 1'
#
loop_
_entity.id
_entity.type
_entity.pdbx_description
1 polymer ?
#
loop_
_entity_poly.entity_id
_entity_poly.type
_entity_poly.pdbx_seq_one_letter_code
_entity_poly.pdbx_strand_id
1 'polypeptide(L)' 'MGFERLIVNLKSKISRSLKMKINKHYDKIEKSESMRVEIRSRKARKLVEQTMKIADSPNTKTYVF' A
#
# COMPACT_ATOMS: atom_id res chain seq x y z
N MET A 1 -5.97 0.66 -45.23
CA MET A 1 -6.28 1.27 -43.93
C MET A 1 -5.40 0.66 -42.83
N GLY A 2 -4.18 1.18 -42.62
CA GLY A 2 -3.23 0.65 -41.63
C GLY A 2 -3.37 1.25 -40.23
N PHE A 3 -3.93 2.45 -40.14
CA PHE A 3 -4.00 3.23 -38.90
C PHE A 3 -4.99 2.66 -37.88
N GLU A 4 -6.14 2.16 -38.36
CA GLU A 4 -7.15 1.51 -37.53
C GLU A 4 -6.59 0.28 -36.80
N ARG A 5 -5.79 -0.54 -37.49
CA ARG A 5 -5.16 -1.72 -36.92
C ARG A 5 -4.14 -1.37 -35.84
N LEU A 6 -3.41 -0.26 -35.99
CA LEU A 6 -2.49 0.24 -34.97
C LEU A 6 -3.24 0.73 -33.72
N ILE A 7 -4.35 1.45 -33.89
CA ILE A 7 -5.19 1.92 -32.78
C ILE A 7 -5.81 0.74 -32.02
N VAL A 8 -6.29 -0.29 -32.71
CA VAL A 8 -6.84 -1.50 -32.08
C VAL A 8 -5.78 -2.23 -31.24
N ASN A 9 -4.56 -2.34 -31.77
CA ASN A 9 -3.43 -2.93 -31.05
C ASN A 9 -3.03 -2.11 -29.82
N LEU A 10 -3.06 -0.79 -29.92
CA LEU A 10 -2.76 0.09 -28.79
C LEU A 10 -3.84 -0.01 -27.69
N LYS A 11 -5.12 0.05 -28.09
CA LYS A 11 -6.26 -0.10 -27.16
C LYS A 11 -6.22 -1.45 -26.43
N SER A 12 -5.91 -2.54 -27.13
CA SER A 12 -5.85 -3.90 -26.54
C SER A 12 -4.66 -4.12 -25.60
N LYS A 13 -3.54 -3.41 -25.80
CA LYS A 13 -2.40 -3.44 -24.86
C LYS A 13 -2.71 -2.64 -23.59
N ILE A 14 -3.30 -1.46 -23.74
CA ILE A 14 -3.67 -0.59 -22.62
C ILE A 14 -4.73 -1.26 -21.73
N SER A 15 -5.79 -1.81 -22.32
CA SER A 15 -6.87 -2.47 -21.57
C SER A 15 -6.38 -3.68 -20.78
N ARG A 16 -5.49 -4.51 -21.34
CA ARG A 16 -4.87 -5.63 -20.62
C ARG A 16 -3.99 -5.18 -19.46
N SER A 17 -3.17 -4.15 -19.66
CA SER A 17 -2.26 -3.65 -18.62
C SER A 17 -3.01 -3.06 -17.41
N LEU A 18 -4.14 -2.39 -17.66
CA LEU A 18 -4.97 -1.80 -16.61
C LEU A 18 -5.74 -2.87 -15.84
N LYS A 19 -6.30 -3.88 -16.53
CA LYS A 19 -7.06 -4.97 -15.89
C LYS A 19 -6.18 -5.83 -14.95
N MET A 20 -4.89 -6.00 -15.27
CA MET A 20 -3.95 -6.73 -14.42
C MET A 20 -3.58 -6.00 -13.11
N LYS A 21 -3.69 -4.67 -13.06
CA LYS A 21 -3.40 -3.89 -11.84
C LYS A 21 -4.58 -3.80 -10.88
N ILE A 22 -5.82 -3.89 -11.40
CA ILE A 22 -7.05 -3.77 -10.61
C ILE A 22 -7.29 -5.04 -9.78
N ASN A 23 -6.84 -6.21 -10.26
CA ASN A 23 -6.89 -7.48 -9.53
C ASN A 23 -5.69 -7.68 -8.59
N LYS A 24 -5.13 -6.62 -8.01
CA LYS A 24 -4.47 -6.76 -6.72
C LYS A 24 -5.59 -6.91 -5.70
N HIS A 25 -6.14 -8.12 -5.65
CA HIS A 25 -7.00 -8.58 -4.57
C HIS A 25 -6.39 -8.06 -3.28
N TYR A 26 -7.11 -7.17 -2.61
CA TYR A 26 -6.87 -6.96 -1.20
C TYR A 26 -7.13 -8.33 -0.59
N ASP A 27 -6.07 -9.07 -0.28
CA ASP A 27 -6.19 -10.31 0.47
C ASP A 27 -6.77 -9.93 1.81
N LYS A 28 -8.10 -10.08 1.91
CA LYS A 28 -8.84 -9.88 3.15
C LYS A 28 -8.44 -11.05 4.01
N ILE A 29 -7.35 -10.87 4.76
CA ILE A 29 -6.88 -11.82 5.75
C ILE A 29 -8.04 -12.02 6.72
N GLU A 30 -8.53 -13.25 6.83
CA GLU A 30 -9.52 -13.60 7.84
C GLU A 30 -8.95 -13.25 9.21
N LYS A 31 -9.80 -12.78 10.14
CA LYS A 31 -9.40 -12.43 11.51
C LYS A 31 -9.05 -13.69 12.32
N SER A 32 -8.09 -14.48 11.86
CA SER A 32 -7.34 -15.39 12.71
C SER A 32 -6.47 -14.52 13.60
N GLU A 33 -6.54 -14.74 14.91
CA GLU A 33 -5.63 -14.20 15.93
C GLU A 33 -5.03 -12.84 15.56
N SER A 34 -5.77 -11.78 15.84
CA SER A 34 -5.30 -10.41 15.65
C SER A 34 -3.83 -10.25 16.09
N MET A 35 -3.09 -9.42 15.34
CA MET A 35 -2.22 -8.41 15.96
C MET A 35 -0.73 -8.71 16.17
N ARG A 36 -0.11 -9.71 15.53
CA ARG A 36 1.37 -9.82 15.51
C ARG A 36 1.93 -9.99 14.10
N VAL A 37 1.61 -9.06 13.20
CA VAL A 37 2.49 -8.86 12.03
C VAL A 37 3.75 -8.19 12.57
N GLU A 38 4.77 -8.98 12.86
CA GLU A 38 6.08 -8.43 13.19
C GLU A 38 6.52 -7.53 12.05
N ILE A 39 6.67 -6.23 12.35
CA ILE A 39 7.17 -5.27 11.36
C ILE A 39 8.58 -5.74 10.98
N ARG A 40 8.78 -6.27 9.76
CA ARG A 40 10.10 -6.76 9.33
C ARG A 40 11.11 -5.62 9.14
N SER A 41 10.63 -4.43 8.78
CA SER A 41 11.48 -3.27 8.54
C SER A 41 11.94 -2.61 9.83
N ARG A 42 13.26 -2.44 10.00
CA ARG A 42 13.86 -1.73 11.14
C ARG A 42 13.40 -0.28 11.23
N LYS A 43 13.25 0.41 10.08
CA LYS A 43 12.82 1.83 10.03
C LYS A 43 11.39 1.99 10.56
N ALA A 44 10.50 1.08 10.19
CA ALA A 44 9.11 1.13 10.64
C ALA A 44 8.97 0.81 12.14
N ARG A 45 9.77 -0.12 12.68
CA ARG A 45 9.82 -0.35 14.15
C ARG A 45 10.19 0.92 14.91
N LYS A 46 11.25 1.61 14.44
CA LYS A 46 11.73 2.84 15.08
C LYS A 46 10.67 3.96 15.07
N LEU A 47 9.96 4.11 13.95
CA LEU A 47 8.88 5.11 13.85
C LEU A 47 7.73 4.79 14.81
N VAL A 48 7.28 3.53 14.86
CA VAL A 48 6.23 3.11 15.81
C VAL A 48 6.66 3.34 17.25
N GLU A 49 7.88 2.95 17.62
CA GLU A 49 8.42 3.16 18.96
C GLU A 49 8.47 4.64 19.35
N GLN A 50 8.90 5.52 18.44
CA GLN A 50 8.91 6.96 18.67
C GLN A 50 7.51 7.52 18.88
N THR A 51 6.54 7.12 18.05
CA THR A 51 5.15 7.56 18.17
C THR A 51 4.52 7.07 19.48
N MET A 52 4.77 5.81 19.88
CA MET A 52 4.26 5.26 21.14
C MET A 52 4.81 6.02 22.36
N LYS A 53 6.11 6.30 22.41
CA LYS A 53 6.73 7.06 23.52
C LYS A 53 6.16 8.47 23.68
N ILE A 54 5.79 9.11 22.57
CA ILE A 54 5.21 10.45 22.58
C ILE A 54 3.74 10.41 23.04
N ALA A 55 2.98 9.41 22.60
CA ALA A 55 1.61 9.20 23.08
C ALA A 55 1.56 8.97 24.60
N ASP A 56 2.52 8.20 25.14
CA ASP A 56 2.62 7.94 26.58
C ASP A 56 3.09 9.17 27.38
N SER A 57 3.81 10.11 26.75
CA SER A 57 4.30 11.33 27.39
C SER A 57 3.88 12.60 26.62
N PRO A 58 2.59 12.96 26.67
CA PRO A 58 2.01 14.04 25.84
C PRO A 58 2.62 15.42 26.15
N ASN A 59 3.33 15.57 27.26
CA ASN A 59 3.94 16.82 27.69
C ASN A 59 5.27 17.15 27.02
N THR A 60 5.90 16.24 26.25
CA THR A 60 7.28 16.47 25.81
C THR A 60 7.44 16.97 24.38
N LYS A 61 6.66 16.54 23.38
CA LYS A 61 6.71 17.09 22.00
C LYS A 61 5.39 16.85 21.25
N THR A 62 4.75 17.91 20.78
CA THR A 62 3.67 17.83 19.78
C THR A 62 4.29 17.61 18.40
N TYR A 63 3.91 16.55 17.68
CA TYR A 63 4.18 16.47 16.25
C TYR A 63 3.29 17.51 15.57
N VAL A 64 3.90 18.58 15.05
CA VAL A 64 3.28 19.47 14.07
C VAL A 64 3.44 18.77 12.72
N PHE A 65 2.32 18.37 12.12
CA PHE A 65 2.27 17.78 10.78
C PHE A 65 2.67 18.81 9.73
#